data_AF-A0A2D4NUK6-F1
#
_entry.id   AF-A0A2D4NUK6-F1
#
_cell.length_a   1.000
_cell.length_b   1.000
_cell.length_c   1.000
_cell.angle_alpha   90.00
_cell.angle_beta   90.00
_cell.angle_gamma   90.00
#
_symmetry.space_group_name_H-M   'P 1'
#
loop_
_entity.id
_entity.type
_entity.pdbx_description
1 polymer ?
#
loop_
_entity_poly.entity_id
_entity_poly.type
_entity_poly.pdbx_seq_one_letter_code
_entity_poly.pdbx_strand_id
1 'polypeptide(L)'
;DHLVRVANEAEFILSRQRAEDIHRHAEFESLCAQYFAEKREDEKMCDHLIRAAKYRDHVTATQLIQKIINILMDKHGAWGNSPPSRPREFWRLDYWEDDLRRRRRFVRNPLGSTHPEATLKAAIDHAPDEDVLVKGKQSIKNQVLGYQNSESEILL
;
A
#
# COMPACT_ATOMS: atom_id res chain seq x y z
N ASP A 1 61.13 8.18 -67.73
CA ASP A 1 60.04 7.19 -67.85
C ASP A 1 59.78 6.35 -66.61
N HIS A 2 60.74 5.54 -66.13
CA HIS A 2 60.50 4.68 -64.94
C HIS A 2 60.12 5.47 -63.68
N LEU A 3 60.86 6.54 -63.35
CA LEU A 3 60.60 7.38 -62.17
C LEU A 3 59.19 7.99 -62.18
N VAL A 4 58.73 8.44 -63.35
CA VAL A 4 57.39 9.03 -63.50
C VAL A 4 56.31 7.98 -63.25
N ARG A 5 56.48 6.76 -63.76
CA ARG A 5 55.54 5.66 -63.49
C ARG A 5 55.49 5.29 -62.02
N VAL A 6 56.64 5.18 -61.36
CA VAL A 6 56.70 4.89 -59.91
C VAL A 6 56.05 6.00 -59.09
N ALA A 7 56.28 7.27 -59.44
CA ALA A 7 55.66 8.40 -58.76
C ALA A 7 54.13 8.39 -58.91
N ASN A 8 53.63 8.14 -60.12
CA ASN A 8 52.18 8.05 -60.38
C ASN A 8 51.54 6.87 -59.65
N GLU A 9 52.21 5.71 -59.57
CA GLU A 9 51.73 4.55 -58.82
C GLU A 9 51.66 4.86 -57.31
N ALA A 10 52.68 5.52 -56.76
CA ALA A 10 52.67 5.94 -55.37
C ALA A 10 51.54 6.94 -55.07
N GLU A 11 51.30 7.90 -55.99
CA GLU A 11 50.19 8.85 -55.87
C GLU A 11 48.84 8.14 -55.88
N PHE A 12 48.66 7.15 -56.76
CA PHE A 12 47.43 6.35 -56.83
C PHE A 12 47.17 5.60 -55.52
N ILE A 13 48.17 4.90 -54.99
CA ILE A 13 48.05 4.14 -53.74
C ILE A 13 47.70 5.09 -52.58
N LEU A 14 48.40 6.21 -52.43
CA LEU A 14 48.15 7.17 -51.36
C LEU A 14 46.77 7.83 -51.48
N SER A 15 46.33 8.15 -52.70
CA SER A 15 45.02 8.72 -52.95
C SER A 15 43.90 7.74 -52.61
N ARG A 16 44.07 6.47 -52.98
CA ARG A 16 43.13 5.41 -52.62
C ARG A 16 43.06 5.19 -51.11
N GLN A 17 44.22 5.10 -50.45
CA GLN A 17 44.29 4.93 -48.99
C GLN A 17 43.62 6.11 -48.26
N ARG A 18 43.85 7.35 -48.72
CA ARG A 18 43.19 8.53 -48.17
C ARG A 18 41.66 8.46 -48.34
N ALA A 19 41.18 8.04 -49.50
CA ALA A 19 39.74 7.89 -49.74
C ALA A 19 39.12 6.82 -48.83
N GLU A 20 39.80 5.68 -48.66
CA GLU A 20 39.37 4.62 -47.74
C GLU A 20 39.37 5.08 -46.28
N ASP A 21 40.39 5.83 -45.85
CA ASP A 21 40.46 6.39 -44.49
C ASP A 21 39.33 7.39 -44.22
N ILE A 22 39.03 8.28 -45.19
CA ILE A 22 37.89 9.22 -45.09
C ILE A 22 36.57 8.45 -44.96
N HIS A 23 36.38 7.41 -45.78
CA HIS A 23 35.17 6.60 -45.73
C HIS A 23 35.01 5.90 -44.38
N ARG A 24 36.06 5.24 -43.88
CA ARG A 24 36.06 4.59 -42.56
C ARG A 24 35.80 5.58 -41.42
N HIS A 25 36.35 6.79 -41.52
CA HIS A 25 36.09 7.82 -40.51
C HIS A 25 34.62 8.25 -40.50
N ALA A 26 34.04 8.49 -41.67
CA ALA A 26 32.63 8.83 -41.79
C ALA A 26 31.70 7.71 -41.27
N GLU A 27 32.04 6.44 -41.53
CA GLU A 27 31.32 5.28 -40.98
C GLU A 27 31.40 5.24 -39.45
N PHE A 28 32.59 5.46 -38.89
CA PHE A 28 32.79 5.51 -37.44
C PHE A 28 31.98 6.65 -36.80
N GLU A 29 32.03 7.86 -37.36
CA GLU A 29 31.26 9.01 -36.86
C GLU A 29 29.75 8.72 -36.90
N SER A 30 29.26 8.12 -37.99
CA SER A 30 27.86 7.70 -38.10
C SER A 30 27.48 6.67 -37.04
N LEU A 31 28.32 5.66 -36.82
CA LEU A 31 28.08 4.63 -35.81
C LEU A 31 28.06 5.22 -34.40
N CYS A 32 28.99 6.13 -34.09
CA CYS A 32 29.01 6.84 -32.82
C CYS A 32 27.75 7.69 -32.62
N ALA A 33 27.31 8.40 -33.66
CA ALA A 33 26.09 9.21 -33.61
C ALA A 33 24.84 8.34 -33.36
N GLN A 34 24.74 7.20 -34.05
CA GLN A 34 23.65 6.24 -33.86
C GLN A 34 23.66 5.63 -32.45
N TYR A 35 24.82 5.18 -31.98
CA TYR A 35 24.99 4.62 -30.64
C TYR A 35 24.60 5.64 -29.57
N PHE A 36 25.02 6.89 -29.71
CA PHE A 36 24.66 7.96 -28.78
C PHE A 36 23.15 8.24 -28.80
N ALA A 37 22.52 8.22 -29.98
CA ALA A 37 21.07 8.39 -30.11
C ALA A 37 20.30 7.26 -29.41
N GLU A 38 20.71 6.01 -29.61
CA GLU A 38 20.13 4.83 -28.97
C GLU A 38 20.27 4.91 -27.44
N LYS A 39 21.47 5.27 -26.93
CA LYS A 39 21.68 5.45 -25.49
C LYS A 39 20.78 6.52 -24.90
N ARG A 40 20.53 7.61 -25.63
CA ARG A 40 19.59 8.65 -25.20
C ARG A 40 18.13 8.18 -25.18
N GLU A 41 17.76 7.25 -26.05
CA GLU A 41 16.43 6.62 -26.03
C GLU A 41 16.27 5.65 -24.86
N ASP A 42 17.30 4.84 -24.59
CA ASP A 42 17.36 3.96 -23.41
C ASP A 42 17.18 4.74 -22.10
N GLU A 43 17.85 5.88 -21.96
CA GLU A 43 17.73 6.75 -20.79
C GLU A 43 16.29 7.28 -20.62
N LYS A 44 15.66 7.72 -21.72
CA LYS A 44 14.26 8.17 -21.69
C LYS A 44 13.32 7.04 -21.28
N MET A 45 13.57 5.82 -21.73
CA MET A 45 12.78 4.65 -21.34
C MET A 45 12.95 4.37 -19.84
N CYS A 46 14.18 4.41 -19.32
CA CYS A 46 14.45 4.28 -17.89
C CYS A 46 13.69 5.33 -17.07
N ASP A 47 13.76 6.59 -17.49
CA ASP A 47 13.03 7.69 -16.84
C ASP A 47 11.52 7.47 -16.86
N HIS A 48 10.98 6.98 -17.98
CA HIS A 48 9.56 6.67 -18.10
C HIS A 48 9.14 5.57 -17.13
N LEU A 49 9.92 4.49 -17.03
CA LEU A 49 9.66 3.39 -16.10
C LEU A 49 9.70 3.85 -14.63
N ILE A 50 10.69 4.65 -14.26
CA ILE A 50 10.80 5.21 -12.90
C ILE A 50 9.60 6.11 -12.60
N ARG A 51 9.23 6.99 -13.53
CA ARG A 51 8.09 7.89 -13.35
C ARG A 51 6.77 7.12 -13.23
N ALA A 52 6.56 6.11 -14.07
CA ALA A 52 5.38 5.27 -14.03
C ALA A 52 5.27 4.48 -12.71
N ALA A 53 6.37 3.91 -12.22
CA ALA A 53 6.41 3.21 -10.94
C ALA A 53 6.08 4.16 -9.78
N LYS A 54 6.70 5.34 -9.75
CA LYS A 54 6.40 6.38 -8.74
C LYS A 54 4.93 6.81 -8.77
N TYR A 55 4.37 7.01 -9.96
CA TYR A 55 2.96 7.36 -10.12
C TYR A 55 2.03 6.27 -9.58
N ARG A 56 2.29 5.00 -9.93
CA ARG A 56 1.52 3.86 -9.42
C ARG A 56 1.55 3.80 -7.90
N ASP A 57 2.72 3.95 -7.31
CA ASP A 57 2.89 3.88 -5.86
C ASP A 57 2.19 5.08 -5.18
N HIS A 58 2.28 6.28 -5.76
CA HIS A 58 1.57 7.46 -5.29
C HIS A 58 0.04 7.29 -5.33
N VAL A 59 -0.52 6.80 -6.43
CA VAL A 59 -1.95 6.51 -6.56
C VAL A 59 -2.39 5.47 -5.52
N THR A 60 -1.60 4.41 -5.34
CA THR A 60 -1.88 3.36 -4.37
C THR A 60 -1.87 3.90 -2.94
N ALA A 61 -0.86 4.70 -2.58
CA ALA A 61 -0.77 5.34 -1.28
C ALA A 61 -1.98 6.26 -1.01
N THR A 62 -2.37 7.07 -2.00
CA THR A 62 -3.54 7.96 -1.90
C THR A 62 -4.83 7.17 -1.67
N GLN A 63 -5.03 6.07 -2.41
CA GLN A 63 -6.17 5.18 -2.20
C GLN A 63 -6.17 4.52 -0.82
N LEU A 64 -5.00 4.12 -0.30
CA LEU A 64 -4.88 3.56 1.04
C LEU A 64 -5.20 4.60 2.11
N ILE A 65 -4.70 5.83 1.98
CA ILE A 65 -5.04 6.94 2.87
C ILE A 65 -6.56 7.16 2.88
N GLN A 66 -7.19 7.26 1.71
CA GLN A 66 -8.64 7.44 1.63
C GLN A 66 -9.40 6.27 2.29
N LYS A 67 -8.94 5.02 2.10
CA LYS A 67 -9.53 3.85 2.75
C LYS A 67 -9.41 3.94 4.27
N ILE A 68 -8.26 4.33 4.80
CA ILE A 68 -8.04 4.50 6.24
C ILE A 68 -8.96 5.59 6.79
N ILE A 69 -9.01 6.76 6.12
CA ILE A 69 -9.89 7.87 6.50
C ILE A 69 -11.35 7.41 6.52
N ASN A 70 -11.79 6.69 5.48
CA ASN A 70 -13.15 6.16 5.43
C ASN A 70 -13.43 5.18 6.58
N ILE A 71 -12.50 4.28 6.90
CA ILE A 71 -12.67 3.36 8.04
C ILE A 71 -12.79 4.13 9.36
N LEU A 72 -11.99 5.18 9.55
CA LEU A 72 -11.95 5.92 10.82
C LEU A 72 -13.11 6.90 11.00
N MET A 73 -13.58 7.51 9.91
CA MET A 73 -14.53 8.64 9.97
C MET A 73 -15.92 8.31 9.42
N ASP A 74 -16.15 7.09 8.91
CA ASP A 74 -17.48 6.70 8.44
C ASP A 74 -18.44 6.51 9.61
N LYS A 75 -19.34 7.48 9.78
CA LYS A 75 -20.46 7.49 10.74
C LYS A 75 -21.37 6.27 10.67
N HIS A 76 -21.40 5.57 9.54
CA HIS A 76 -22.18 4.34 9.33
C HIS A 76 -21.29 3.10 9.16
N GLY A 77 -19.97 3.25 9.33
CA GLY A 77 -18.99 2.19 9.16
C GLY A 77 -18.94 1.23 10.36
N ALA A 78 -17.90 0.42 10.43
CA ALA A 78 -17.72 -0.58 11.49
C ALA A 78 -17.69 0.00 12.92
N TRP A 79 -17.44 1.31 13.05
CA TRP A 79 -17.43 2.05 14.31
C TRP A 79 -18.68 2.92 14.54
N GLY A 80 -19.60 2.96 13.57
CA GLY A 80 -20.86 3.69 13.69
C GLY A 80 -21.80 3.02 14.70
N ASN A 81 -22.66 3.81 15.36
CA ASN A 81 -23.60 3.29 16.35
C ASN A 81 -24.55 2.27 15.72
N SER A 82 -24.44 0.99 16.11
CA SER A 82 -25.39 -0.05 15.72
C SER A 82 -26.77 0.25 16.31
N PRO A 83 -27.85 0.20 15.54
CA PRO A 83 -29.19 0.37 16.09
C PRO A 83 -29.44 -0.71 17.17
N PRO A 84 -30.07 -0.36 18.30
CA PRO A 84 -30.28 -1.27 19.43
C PRO A 84 -31.15 -2.49 19.09
N SER A 85 -31.77 -2.51 17.91
CA SER A 85 -32.65 -3.59 17.43
C SER A 85 -31.94 -4.74 16.72
N ARG A 86 -30.63 -4.64 16.43
CA ARG A 86 -29.88 -5.75 15.81
C ARG A 86 -29.31 -6.69 16.88
N PRO A 87 -29.53 -8.02 16.78
CA PRO A 87 -28.83 -8.99 17.62
C PRO A 87 -27.32 -8.80 17.47
N ARG A 88 -26.60 -8.66 18.60
CA ARG A 88 -25.14 -8.53 18.57
C ARG A 88 -24.55 -9.86 18.13
N GLU A 89 -23.92 -9.86 16.95
CA GLU A 89 -23.17 -11.02 16.49
C GLU A 89 -21.79 -11.02 17.14
N PHE A 90 -21.48 -12.11 17.83
CA PHE A 90 -20.16 -12.30 18.43
C PHE A 90 -19.31 -13.16 17.51
N TRP A 91 -18.03 -12.84 17.47
CA TRP A 91 -17.03 -13.54 16.68
C TRP A 91 -15.90 -13.99 17.60
N ARG A 92 -15.36 -15.17 17.35
CA ARG A 92 -14.18 -15.70 18.05
C ARG A 92 -13.07 -15.97 17.05
N LEU A 93 -11.83 -15.96 17.52
CA LEU A 93 -10.70 -16.40 16.70
C LEU A 93 -10.90 -17.89 16.37
N ASP A 94 -10.70 -18.24 15.10
CA ASP A 94 -10.73 -19.64 14.70
C ASP A 94 -9.57 -20.40 15.38
N TYR A 95 -9.87 -21.55 15.96
CA TYR A 95 -8.89 -22.35 16.70
C TYR A 95 -7.80 -22.95 15.78
N TRP A 96 -8.05 -22.97 14.47
CA TRP A 96 -7.12 -23.47 13.46
C TRP A 96 -6.08 -22.41 13.01
N GLU A 97 -6.17 -21.20 13.53
CA GLU A 97 -5.21 -20.14 13.22
C GLU A 97 -4.19 -19.95 14.33
N ASP A 98 -3.11 -20.72 14.22
CA ASP A 98 -1.85 -20.52 14.92
C ASP A 98 -1.13 -19.25 14.40
N ASP A 99 -0.35 -18.60 15.28
CA ASP A 99 0.20 -17.22 15.18
C ASP A 99 1.14 -16.95 13.98
N LEU A 100 1.41 -17.97 13.16
CA LEU A 100 2.26 -17.91 11.97
C LEU A 100 1.53 -17.46 10.70
N ARG A 101 0.20 -17.33 10.69
CA ARG A 101 -0.55 -16.87 9.51
C ARG A 101 -0.83 -15.37 9.56
N ARG A 102 -0.41 -14.66 8.51
CA ARG A 102 -0.55 -13.20 8.32
C ARG A 102 -1.98 -12.65 8.39
N ARG A 103 -3.01 -13.49 8.46
CA ARG A 103 -4.42 -13.06 8.47
C ARG A 103 -5.19 -13.88 9.48
N ARG A 104 -5.65 -13.20 10.54
CA ARG A 104 -6.54 -13.74 11.57
C ARG A 104 -7.99 -13.83 11.05
N ARG A 105 -8.53 -15.04 10.90
CA ARG A 105 -9.91 -15.36 10.53
C ARG A 105 -10.75 -15.48 11.80
N PHE A 106 -11.90 -14.82 11.75
CA PHE A 106 -12.91 -14.87 12.79
C PHE A 106 -14.05 -15.78 12.34
N VAL A 107 -14.53 -16.64 13.25
CA VAL A 107 -15.72 -17.48 13.06
C VAL A 107 -16.82 -17.04 14.02
N ARG A 108 -18.09 -17.23 13.62
CA ARG A 108 -19.24 -16.88 14.48
C ARG A 108 -19.10 -17.60 15.82
N ASN A 109 -19.41 -16.88 16.90
CA ASN A 109 -19.43 -17.40 18.26
C ASN A 109 -20.88 -17.46 18.77
N PRO A 110 -21.55 -18.62 18.67
CA PRO A 110 -22.91 -18.81 19.18
C PRO A 110 -23.04 -18.60 20.69
N LEU A 111 -21.94 -18.73 21.43
CA LEU A 111 -21.88 -18.59 22.89
C LEU A 111 -21.34 -17.23 23.33
N GLY A 112 -21.13 -16.31 22.39
CA GLY A 112 -20.61 -14.99 22.71
C GLY A 112 -21.62 -14.19 23.53
N SER A 113 -21.09 -13.42 24.48
CA SER A 113 -21.86 -12.49 25.31
C SER A 113 -21.04 -11.23 25.53
N THR A 114 -21.71 -10.14 25.90
CA THR A 114 -21.02 -8.92 26.35
C THR A 114 -20.55 -9.06 27.80
N HIS A 115 -19.54 -8.30 28.20
CA HIS A 115 -19.04 -8.33 29.58
C HIS A 115 -20.15 -8.15 30.65
N PRO A 116 -21.12 -7.24 30.49
CA PRO A 116 -22.26 -7.13 31.41
C PRO A 116 -23.14 -8.39 31.47
N GLU A 117 -23.41 -9.02 30.33
CA GLU A 117 -24.22 -10.25 30.25
C GLU A 117 -23.50 -11.45 30.85
N ALA A 118 -22.18 -11.57 30.63
CA ALA A 118 -21.36 -12.63 31.20
C ALA A 118 -21.29 -12.53 32.73
N THR A 119 -21.07 -11.33 33.27
CA THR A 119 -21.09 -11.08 34.72
C THR A 119 -22.47 -11.33 35.33
N LEU A 120 -23.54 -10.92 34.64
CA LEU A 120 -24.92 -11.16 35.09
C LEU A 120 -25.26 -12.65 35.07
N LYS A 121 -24.88 -13.38 34.03
CA LYS A 121 -25.09 -14.84 33.95
C LYS A 121 -24.30 -15.57 35.03
N ALA A 122 -23.03 -15.24 35.24
CA ALA A 122 -22.23 -15.82 36.31
C ALA A 122 -22.80 -15.51 37.70
N ALA A 123 -23.34 -14.31 37.90
CA ALA A 123 -24.03 -13.96 39.14
C ALA A 123 -25.34 -14.75 39.34
N ILE A 124 -26.09 -15.02 38.27
CA ILE A 124 -27.31 -15.87 38.35
C ILE A 124 -26.96 -17.33 38.63
N ASP A 125 -25.93 -17.86 37.97
CA ASP A 125 -25.57 -19.28 38.06
C ASP A 125 -24.82 -19.61 39.38
N HIS A 126 -24.23 -18.62 40.05
CA HIS A 126 -23.41 -18.82 41.26
C HIS A 126 -23.87 -18.07 42.53
N ALA A 127 -24.97 -17.29 42.51
CA ALA A 127 -25.46 -16.65 43.72
C ALA A 127 -26.39 -17.58 44.54
N PRO A 128 -26.11 -17.81 45.84
CA PRO A 128 -27.17 -18.06 46.79
C PRO A 128 -27.85 -16.70 47.09
N ASP A 129 -29.17 -16.67 46.94
CA ASP A 129 -30.09 -15.58 47.29
C ASP A 129 -30.25 -14.40 46.29
N GLU A 130 -31.53 -14.19 45.95
CA GLU A 130 -32.11 -13.32 44.89
C GLU A 130 -31.85 -11.81 45.03
N ASP A 131 -31.27 -11.32 46.14
CA ASP A 131 -31.22 -9.88 46.44
C ASP A 131 -30.05 -9.10 45.81
N VAL A 132 -29.01 -9.77 45.30
CA VAL A 132 -27.86 -9.12 44.64
C VAL A 132 -28.15 -8.77 43.18
N LEU A 133 -29.07 -9.49 42.54
CA LEU A 133 -29.38 -9.39 41.11
C LEU A 133 -30.03 -8.04 40.74
N VAL A 134 -30.80 -7.45 41.65
CA VAL A 134 -31.49 -6.16 41.45
C VAL A 134 -30.50 -4.99 41.53
N LYS A 135 -29.50 -5.07 42.39
CA LYS A 135 -28.48 -4.01 42.59
C LYS A 135 -27.49 -3.93 41.42
N GLY A 136 -27.11 -5.08 40.84
CA GLY A 136 -26.22 -5.15 39.67
C GLY A 136 -26.83 -4.53 38.41
N LYS A 137 -28.14 -4.76 38.17
CA LYS A 137 -28.88 -4.19 37.03
C LYS A 137 -29.02 -2.65 37.11
N GLN A 138 -29.09 -2.08 38.31
CA GLN A 138 -29.21 -0.64 38.53
C GLN A 138 -27.86 0.09 38.37
N SER A 139 -26.75 -0.50 38.81
CA SER A 139 -25.43 0.14 38.75
C SER A 139 -24.94 0.37 37.32
N ILE A 140 -25.19 -0.58 36.42
CA ILE A 140 -24.74 -0.49 35.01
C ILE A 140 -25.52 0.60 34.24
N LYS A 141 -26.81 0.80 34.52
CA LYS A 141 -27.61 1.87 33.90
C LYS A 141 -27.05 3.27 34.21
N ASN A 142 -26.49 3.49 35.39
CA ASN A 142 -25.93 4.77 35.78
C ASN A 142 -24.56 5.04 35.13
N GLN A 143 -23.77 4.00 34.82
CA GLN A 143 -22.46 4.18 34.20
C GLN A 143 -22.54 4.54 32.70
N VAL A 144 -23.61 4.11 32.01
CA VAL A 144 -23.87 4.47 30.59
C VAL A 144 -24.30 5.93 30.42
N LEU A 145 -24.82 6.58 31.47
CA LEU A 145 -25.19 8.00 31.46
C LEU A 145 -24.00 8.96 31.70
N GLY A 146 -22.84 8.46 32.10
CA GLY A 146 -21.65 9.27 32.44
C GLY A 146 -20.77 9.69 31.27
N TYR A 147 -21.04 9.23 30.04
CA TYR A 147 -20.27 9.58 28.83
C TYR A 147 -21.11 10.39 27.83
N GLN A 148 -21.91 11.33 28.32
CA GLN A 148 -22.43 12.41 27.49
C GLN A 148 -21.51 13.62 27.64
N ASN A 149 -20.79 13.91 26.56
CA ASN A 149 -20.08 15.14 26.22
C ASN A 149 -20.27 16.31 27.21
N SER A 150 -19.26 16.56 28.04
CA SER A 150 -18.93 17.93 28.42
C SER A 150 -18.03 18.49 27.31
N GLU A 151 -18.64 19.15 26.34
CA GLU A 151 -17.94 20.15 25.53
C GLU A 151 -17.31 21.17 26.48
N SER A 152 -15.98 21.21 26.49
CA SER A 152 -15.22 22.32 27.04
C SER A 152 -14.14 22.69 26.04
N GLU A 153 -14.57 23.52 25.08
CA GLU A 153 -13.84 24.68 24.57
C GLU A 153 -12.47 24.94 25.25
N ILE A 154 -11.36 24.59 24.58
CA ILE A 154 -10.06 25.25 24.81
C ILE A 154 -9.29 25.37 23.48
N LEU A 155 -9.14 26.63 23.06
CA LEU A 155 -8.14 27.18 22.17
C LEU A 155 -6.70 26.74 22.52
N LEU A 156 -5.98 26.14 21.55
CA LEU A 156 -4.63 26.51 21.06
C LEU A 156 -4.09 25.42 20.12
#